data_AF-A0A9J7DZK7-F1
#
_entry.id   AF-A0A9J7DZK7-F1
#
_cell.length_a   1.000
_cell.length_b   1.000
_cell.length_c   1.000
_cell.angle_alpha   90.00
_cell.angle_beta   90.00
_cell.angle_gamma   90.00
#
_symmetry.space_group_name_H-M   'P 1'
#
loop_
_entity.id
_entity.type
_entity.pdbx_description
1 polymer ?
#
loop_
_entity_poly.entity_id
_entity_poly.type
_entity_poly.pdbx_seq_one_letter_code
_entity_poly.pdbx_strand_id
1 'polypeptide(L)'
;PFPPPGLGRTGVLIACYLVYSLRIRANDAIRLVRKKRPKSVQTSGQILCVQQFEHYMLPQTIVFSSKETLNLTKDKKTSEFTLKQYLYRQRATLHGLEERAFRELPKIVYCLCERLLKLCGCHQSVGMDFRIKNKPFYKSFMVYKLRKTKPPDPTTPEEAATELDQVTALPMVEWRDPVEEDIERNLESVSRITGTANNGSIPALQIHEAFTVDHHSLPEERQKYLKQLRNDINQQRDAFDKINVEEDPTILTGLLFEWLEGLKQPVLDREDLSLIVGRAYNVESCALALTMEDIMLIEYLLRFVTRLRPLAANKKVDILKRLLASLTHQTVSVNGRCLPTRKDFQRLRDGTCSQVINFMLRMIMELQKDMVKPGRDDADVVVPQRPQRFRIKAWK
;
A
#
# COMPACT_ATOMS: atom_id res chain seq x y z
N PRO A 1 -16.56 39.19 -35.56
CA PRO A 1 -17.39 38.23 -34.79
C PRO A 1 -16.74 37.86 -33.46
N PHE A 2 -17.19 38.49 -32.36
CA PHE A 2 -16.80 38.06 -31.03
C PHE A 2 -17.26 36.60 -30.83
N PRO A 3 -16.40 35.72 -30.28
CA PRO A 3 -16.81 34.36 -29.96
C PRO A 3 -17.99 34.41 -28.97
N PRO A 4 -18.99 33.53 -29.11
CA PRO A 4 -20.11 33.49 -28.17
C PRO A 4 -19.60 33.36 -26.73
N PRO A 5 -20.18 34.11 -25.77
CA PRO A 5 -19.72 34.11 -24.39
C PRO A 5 -19.75 32.68 -23.82
N GLY A 6 -18.61 32.22 -23.29
CA GLY A 6 -18.47 30.88 -22.69
C GLY A 6 -17.55 29.91 -23.45
N LEU A 7 -17.30 30.09 -24.75
CA LEU A 7 -16.43 29.17 -25.53
C LEU A 7 -15.00 29.08 -24.97
N GLY A 8 -14.46 30.21 -24.51
CA GLY A 8 -13.11 30.29 -23.96
C GLY A 8 -12.96 29.56 -22.62
N ARG A 9 -13.81 29.87 -21.64
CA ARG A 9 -13.74 29.30 -20.27
C ARG A 9 -14.04 27.80 -20.28
N THR A 10 -15.11 27.38 -20.97
CA THR A 10 -15.46 25.96 -21.10
C THR A 10 -14.37 25.20 -21.87
N GLY A 11 -13.80 25.80 -22.92
CA GLY A 11 -12.69 25.20 -23.66
C GLY A 11 -11.45 24.94 -22.81
N VAL A 12 -11.09 25.89 -21.94
CA VAL A 12 -9.97 25.74 -20.99
C VAL A 12 -10.25 24.61 -20.00
N LEU A 13 -11.44 24.57 -19.40
CA LEU A 13 -11.81 23.51 -18.46
C LEU A 13 -11.77 22.12 -19.10
N ILE A 14 -12.29 21.98 -20.32
CA ILE A 14 -12.22 20.71 -21.06
C ILE A 14 -10.76 20.34 -21.35
N ALA A 15 -9.93 21.31 -21.77
CA ALA A 15 -8.52 21.04 -22.02
C ALA A 15 -7.79 20.58 -20.75
N CYS A 16 -8.01 21.24 -19.61
CA CYS A 16 -7.45 20.82 -18.32
C CYS A 16 -7.97 19.43 -17.91
N TYR A 17 -9.25 19.14 -18.11
CA TYR A 17 -9.81 17.80 -17.86
C TYR A 17 -9.15 16.72 -18.73
N LEU A 18 -8.86 17.01 -20.01
CA LEU A 18 -8.14 16.08 -20.89
C LEU A 18 -6.69 15.87 -20.44
N VAL A 19 -6.00 16.93 -20.00
CA VAL A 19 -4.68 16.81 -19.37
C VAL A 19 -4.74 15.89 -18.14
N TYR A 20 -5.74 16.08 -17.28
CA TYR A 20 -5.92 15.26 -16.08
C TYR A 20 -6.26 13.79 -16.39
N SER A 21 -7.24 13.56 -17.27
CA SER A 21 -7.79 12.22 -17.55
C SER A 21 -6.88 11.38 -18.45
N LEU A 22 -6.33 11.99 -19.50
CA LEU A 22 -5.49 11.30 -20.49
C LEU A 22 -3.98 11.46 -20.22
N ARG A 23 -3.59 12.31 -19.25
CA ARG A 23 -2.19 12.61 -18.90
C ARG A 23 -1.33 13.10 -20.08
N ILE A 24 -1.97 13.81 -21.01
CA ILE A 24 -1.34 14.39 -22.21
C ILE A 24 -0.85 15.82 -21.95
N ARG A 25 0.05 16.30 -22.81
CA ARG A 25 0.54 17.70 -22.78
C ARG A 25 -0.59 18.68 -23.12
N ALA A 26 -0.52 19.90 -22.59
CA ALA A 26 -1.49 20.96 -22.78
C ALA A 26 -1.72 21.28 -24.26
N ASN A 27 -0.66 21.33 -25.07
CA ASN A 27 -0.78 21.62 -26.49
C ASN A 27 -1.58 20.55 -27.25
N ASP A 28 -1.43 19.28 -26.87
CA ASP A 28 -2.20 18.18 -27.46
C ASP A 28 -3.65 18.20 -26.98
N ALA A 29 -3.89 18.47 -25.69
CA ALA A 29 -5.23 18.65 -25.15
C ALA A 29 -5.97 19.80 -25.86
N ILE A 30 -5.33 20.96 -26.04
CA ILE A 30 -5.90 22.12 -26.75
C ILE A 30 -6.20 21.76 -28.21
N ARG A 31 -5.31 21.03 -28.88
CA ARG A 31 -5.51 20.57 -30.26
C ARG A 31 -6.73 19.66 -30.35
N LEU A 32 -6.90 18.72 -29.42
CA LEU A 32 -8.07 17.84 -29.34
C LEU A 32 -9.37 18.62 -29.12
N VAL A 33 -9.35 19.58 -28.18
CA VAL A 33 -10.52 20.45 -27.94
C VAL A 33 -10.87 21.23 -29.20
N ARG A 34 -9.90 21.86 -29.88
CA ARG A 34 -10.15 22.63 -31.11
C ARG A 34 -10.65 21.76 -32.27
N LYS A 35 -10.20 20.51 -32.37
CA LYS A 35 -10.67 19.55 -33.38
C LYS A 35 -12.16 19.22 -33.21
N LYS A 36 -12.63 19.08 -31.97
CA LYS A 36 -14.04 18.76 -31.66
C LYS A 36 -14.92 20.00 -31.47
N ARG A 37 -14.33 21.11 -31.04
CA ARG A 37 -14.99 22.40 -30.76
C ARG A 37 -14.15 23.53 -31.36
N PRO A 38 -14.30 23.79 -32.68
CA PRO A 38 -13.57 24.86 -33.36
C PRO A 38 -13.69 26.19 -32.62
N LYS A 39 -12.63 27.01 -32.68
CA LYS A 39 -12.56 28.34 -32.03
C LYS A 39 -12.59 28.31 -30.48
N SER A 40 -12.33 27.18 -29.83
CA SER A 40 -12.10 27.12 -28.38
C SER A 40 -10.63 27.42 -28.00
N VAL A 41 -10.40 27.94 -26.78
CA VAL A 41 -9.07 28.29 -26.23
C VAL A 41 -8.30 29.20 -27.19
N GLN A 42 -8.74 30.45 -27.36
CA GLN A 42 -8.25 31.35 -28.42
C GLN A 42 -7.13 32.28 -27.96
N THR A 43 -7.15 32.70 -26.69
CA THR A 43 -6.20 33.71 -26.20
C THR A 43 -4.93 33.07 -25.66
N SER A 44 -3.82 33.81 -25.69
CA SER A 44 -2.55 33.39 -25.07
C SER A 44 -2.72 33.08 -23.58
N GLY A 45 -3.50 33.89 -22.85
CA GLY A 45 -3.79 33.65 -21.43
C GLY A 45 -4.55 32.33 -21.17
N GLN A 46 -5.46 31.93 -22.06
CA GLN A 46 -6.15 30.65 -21.96
C GLN A 46 -5.19 29.47 -22.20
N ILE A 47 -4.31 29.58 -23.20
CA ILE A 47 -3.29 28.57 -23.48
C ILE A 47 -2.33 28.43 -22.29
N LEU A 48 -1.86 29.57 -21.76
CA LEU A 48 -0.97 29.60 -20.60
C LEU A 48 -1.61 28.96 -19.37
N CYS A 49 -2.90 29.19 -19.13
CA CYS A 49 -3.62 28.56 -18.03
C CYS A 49 -3.59 27.02 -18.12
N VAL A 50 -3.82 26.45 -19.30
CA VAL A 50 -3.74 24.99 -19.50
C VAL A 50 -2.31 24.47 -19.33
N GLN A 51 -1.30 25.21 -19.80
CA GLN A 51 0.12 24.86 -19.62
C GLN A 51 0.57 24.90 -18.15
N GLN A 52 0.11 25.90 -17.39
CA GLN A 52 0.35 25.98 -15.94
C GLN A 52 -0.33 24.83 -15.21
N PHE A 53 -1.57 24.50 -15.58
CA PHE A 53 -2.28 23.35 -15.04
C PHE A 53 -1.54 22.04 -15.34
N GLU A 54 -1.07 21.84 -16.58
CA GLU A 54 -0.23 20.68 -16.95
C GLU A 54 1.03 20.57 -16.09
N HIS A 55 1.75 21.68 -15.91
CA HIS A 55 3.00 21.70 -15.14
C HIS A 55 2.77 21.35 -13.66
N TYR A 56 1.63 21.74 -13.10
CA TYR A 56 1.24 21.37 -11.75
C TYR A 56 0.76 19.91 -11.65
N MET A 57 -0.10 19.49 -12.57
CA MET A 57 -0.87 18.25 -12.48
C MET A 57 -0.06 17.01 -12.86
N LEU A 58 0.64 17.02 -14.01
CA LEU A 58 1.32 15.82 -14.52
C LEU A 58 2.36 15.23 -13.56
N PRO A 59 3.22 16.02 -12.89
CA PRO A 59 4.17 15.49 -11.90
C PRO A 59 3.51 14.76 -10.73
N GLN A 60 2.25 15.07 -10.41
CA GLN A 60 1.53 14.44 -9.32
C GLN A 60 0.96 13.08 -9.71
N THR A 61 0.82 12.81 -11.02
CA THR A 61 0.28 11.53 -11.53
C THR A 61 1.30 10.40 -11.57
N ILE A 62 2.56 10.67 -11.22
CA ILE A 62 3.66 9.69 -11.23
C ILE A 62 3.48 8.69 -10.09
N VAL A 63 3.26 7.43 -10.45
CA VAL A 63 3.04 6.31 -9.52
C VAL A 63 4.32 5.53 -9.25
N PHE A 64 5.20 5.39 -10.24
CA PHE A 64 6.48 4.68 -10.13
C PHE A 64 7.66 5.59 -10.46
N SER A 65 8.78 5.37 -9.77
CA SER A 65 10.03 6.07 -10.06
C SER A 65 10.53 5.74 -11.47
N SER A 66 10.82 6.77 -12.27
CA SER A 66 11.46 6.63 -13.58
C SER A 66 12.40 7.81 -13.85
N LYS A 67 13.54 7.53 -14.51
CA LYS A 67 14.53 8.56 -14.89
C LYS A 67 13.91 9.66 -15.75
N GLU A 68 12.93 9.33 -16.59
CA GLU A 68 12.23 10.30 -17.45
C GLU A 68 11.24 11.18 -16.67
N THR A 69 10.59 10.63 -15.65
CA THR A 69 9.55 11.34 -14.88
C THR A 69 10.10 12.35 -13.87
N LEU A 70 11.36 12.18 -13.44
CA LEU A 70 12.04 13.10 -12.54
C LEU A 70 12.42 14.44 -13.20
N ASN A 71 12.38 14.51 -14.54
CA ASN A 71 12.70 15.71 -15.32
C ASN A 71 11.49 16.61 -15.62
N LEU A 72 10.29 16.24 -15.16
CA LEU A 72 9.05 17.01 -15.40
C LEU A 72 8.98 18.29 -14.55
N THR A 73 9.75 18.37 -13.47
CA THR A 73 9.79 19.51 -12.54
C THR A 73 11.22 20.03 -12.39
N LYS A 74 11.42 21.35 -12.53
CA LYS A 74 12.73 21.98 -12.26
C LYS A 74 13.06 22.07 -10.76
N ASP A 75 12.07 21.94 -9.89
CA ASP A 75 12.26 21.98 -8.44
C ASP A 75 12.66 20.60 -7.91
N LYS A 76 13.90 20.55 -7.39
CA LYS A 76 14.53 19.36 -6.82
C LYS A 76 13.69 18.73 -5.71
N LYS A 77 13.01 19.51 -4.85
CA LYS A 77 12.17 18.98 -3.76
C LYS A 77 10.91 18.29 -4.28
N THR A 78 10.29 18.85 -5.32
CA THR A 78 9.09 18.27 -5.94
C THR A 78 9.40 17.07 -6.81
N SER A 79 10.65 16.90 -7.24
CA SER A 79 11.08 15.77 -8.07
C SER A 79 11.27 14.47 -7.28
N GLU A 80 11.52 14.54 -5.97
CA GLU A 80 11.90 13.36 -5.19
C GLU A 80 10.80 12.29 -5.13
N PHE A 81 11.21 11.02 -5.12
CA PHE A 81 10.29 9.88 -5.02
C PHE A 81 10.40 9.22 -3.65
N THR A 82 10.09 9.96 -2.57
CA THR A 82 10.02 9.42 -1.20
C THR A 82 8.58 9.02 -0.85
N LEU A 83 8.37 8.20 0.19
CA LEU A 83 7.03 7.80 0.63
C LEU A 83 6.14 9.02 0.94
N LYS A 84 6.69 9.98 1.69
CA LYS A 84 6.01 11.23 2.05
C LYS A 84 5.62 12.06 0.81
N GLN A 85 6.54 12.20 -0.14
CA GLN A 85 6.26 12.95 -1.38
C GLN A 85 5.24 12.21 -2.25
N TYR A 86 5.28 10.88 -2.30
CA TYR A 86 4.28 10.08 -2.99
C TYR A 86 2.89 10.29 -2.39
N LEU A 87 2.74 10.21 -1.07
CA LEU A 87 1.45 10.45 -0.39
C LEU A 87 0.94 11.87 -0.62
N TYR A 88 1.83 12.87 -0.63
CA TYR A 88 1.48 14.25 -0.97
C TYR A 88 0.91 14.35 -2.40
N ARG A 89 1.59 13.80 -3.40
CA ARG A 89 1.14 13.77 -4.81
C ARG A 89 -0.18 13.02 -4.96
N GLN A 90 -0.31 11.87 -4.28
CA GLN A 90 -1.52 11.05 -4.29
C GLN A 90 -2.73 11.83 -3.77
N ARG A 91 -2.61 12.57 -2.67
CA ARG A 91 -3.72 13.39 -2.12
C ARG A 91 -4.19 14.47 -3.09
N ALA A 92 -3.32 14.97 -3.95
CA ALA A 92 -3.69 15.96 -4.95
C ALA A 92 -4.38 15.35 -6.19
N THR A 93 -4.24 14.05 -6.42
CA THR A 93 -4.82 13.34 -7.58
C THR A 93 -6.07 12.53 -7.27
N LEU A 94 -6.20 12.05 -6.02
CA LEU A 94 -7.37 11.33 -5.54
C LEU A 94 -8.47 12.28 -5.07
N HIS A 95 -9.72 11.85 -5.18
CA HIS A 95 -10.90 12.60 -4.73
C HIS A 95 -11.93 11.68 -4.05
N GLY A 96 -12.88 12.28 -3.34
CA GLY A 96 -14.04 11.58 -2.80
C GLY A 96 -13.67 10.49 -1.79
N LEU A 97 -14.19 9.28 -1.98
CA LEU A 97 -13.94 8.16 -1.06
C LEU A 97 -12.50 7.66 -1.11
N GLU A 98 -11.86 7.70 -2.29
CA GLU A 98 -10.49 7.22 -2.44
C GLU A 98 -9.50 8.14 -1.71
N GLU A 99 -9.66 9.46 -1.81
CA GLU A 99 -8.83 10.43 -1.09
C GLU A 99 -8.92 10.25 0.42
N ARG A 100 -10.13 10.01 0.93
CA ARG A 100 -10.35 9.70 2.35
C ARG A 100 -9.70 8.39 2.75
N ALA A 101 -9.86 7.32 1.96
CA ALA A 101 -9.38 5.98 2.29
C ALA A 101 -7.86 5.83 2.19
N PHE A 102 -7.20 6.57 1.28
CA PHE A 102 -5.77 6.47 1.02
C PHE A 102 -4.99 7.72 1.46
N ARG A 103 -5.51 8.45 2.44
CA ARG A 103 -4.83 9.64 2.97
C ARG A 103 -3.46 9.30 3.59
N GLU A 104 -3.39 8.21 4.34
CA GLU A 104 -2.18 7.78 5.08
C GLU A 104 -1.54 6.51 4.51
N LEU A 105 -2.02 6.02 3.35
CA LEU A 105 -1.56 4.76 2.76
C LEU A 105 -1.37 4.88 1.25
N PRO A 106 -0.29 4.33 0.68
CA PRO A 106 -0.10 4.27 -0.77
C PRO A 106 -1.16 3.39 -1.44
N LYS A 107 -1.99 3.98 -2.31
CA LYS A 107 -3.05 3.27 -3.05
C LYS A 107 -2.48 2.15 -3.90
N ILE A 108 -1.30 2.36 -4.51
CA ILE A 108 -0.63 1.34 -5.34
C ILE A 108 -0.28 0.08 -4.54
N VAL A 109 0.28 0.22 -3.34
CA VAL A 109 0.60 -0.91 -2.46
C VAL A 109 -0.68 -1.64 -2.08
N TYR A 110 -1.73 -0.90 -1.70
CA TYR A 110 -3.04 -1.47 -1.39
C TYR A 110 -3.60 -2.29 -2.56
N CYS A 111 -3.62 -1.72 -3.77
CA CYS A 111 -4.18 -2.39 -4.95
C CYS A 111 -3.41 -3.66 -5.32
N LEU A 112 -2.09 -3.66 -5.23
CA LEU A 112 -1.26 -4.83 -5.50
C LEU A 112 -1.49 -5.93 -4.44
N CYS A 113 -1.48 -5.58 -3.16
CA CYS A 113 -1.73 -6.51 -2.05
C CYS A 113 -3.14 -7.10 -2.10
N GLU A 114 -4.19 -6.28 -2.29
CA GLU A 114 -5.56 -6.79 -2.41
C GLU A 114 -5.75 -7.64 -3.68
N ARG A 115 -5.07 -7.33 -4.79
CA ARG A 115 -5.11 -8.20 -5.97
C ARG A 115 -4.48 -9.56 -5.68
N LEU A 116 -3.31 -9.59 -5.05
CA LEU A 116 -2.66 -10.84 -4.63
C LEU A 116 -3.57 -11.67 -3.70
N LEU A 117 -4.26 -11.02 -2.76
CA LEU A 117 -5.23 -11.69 -1.89
C LEU A 117 -6.48 -12.18 -2.63
N LYS A 118 -6.93 -11.46 -3.66
CA LYS A 118 -8.03 -11.92 -4.52
C LYS A 118 -7.62 -13.16 -5.32
N LEU A 119 -6.41 -13.18 -5.88
CA LEU A 119 -5.89 -14.32 -6.62
C LEU A 119 -5.88 -15.58 -5.76
N CYS A 120 -5.50 -15.49 -4.48
CA CYS A 120 -5.51 -16.64 -3.58
C CYS A 120 -6.78 -16.82 -2.74
N GLY A 121 -7.87 -16.11 -3.07
CA GLY A 121 -9.14 -16.21 -2.34
C GLY A 121 -9.13 -15.66 -0.90
N CYS A 122 -8.03 -15.07 -0.44
CA CYS A 122 -7.83 -14.51 0.91
C CYS A 122 -8.35 -13.08 1.10
N HIS A 123 -9.05 -12.53 0.09
CA HIS A 123 -9.51 -11.14 0.11
C HIS A 123 -10.59 -10.86 1.16
N GLN A 124 -11.40 -11.85 1.54
CA GLN A 124 -12.35 -11.73 2.65
C GLN A 124 -11.75 -12.35 3.90
N SER A 125 -11.50 -11.55 4.93
CA SER A 125 -11.07 -12.04 6.23
C SER A 125 -11.90 -11.40 7.34
N VAL A 126 -12.31 -12.21 8.31
CA VAL A 126 -13.05 -11.76 9.50
C VAL A 126 -12.23 -10.67 10.21
N GLY A 127 -12.88 -9.56 10.56
CA GLY A 127 -12.25 -8.41 11.24
C GLY A 127 -11.30 -7.56 10.38
N MET A 128 -11.14 -7.86 9.07
CA MET A 128 -10.27 -7.11 8.15
C MET A 128 -10.99 -6.78 6.86
N ASP A 129 -11.96 -5.86 6.96
CA ASP A 129 -12.64 -5.28 5.80
C ASP A 129 -12.00 -3.94 5.41
N PHE A 130 -11.10 -3.98 4.43
CA PHE A 130 -10.46 -2.77 3.89
C PHE A 130 -11.18 -2.24 2.65
N ARG A 131 -12.42 -2.65 2.40
CA ARG A 131 -13.24 -2.05 1.34
C ARG A 131 -13.38 -0.55 1.56
N ILE A 132 -13.30 0.19 0.46
CA ILE A 132 -13.45 1.64 0.46
C ILE A 132 -14.89 1.99 0.86
N LYS A 133 -15.07 2.48 2.08
CA LYS A 133 -16.35 2.92 2.66
C LYS A 133 -16.27 4.42 3.02
N ASN A 134 -17.36 4.99 3.50
CA ASN A 134 -17.39 6.38 3.98
C ASN A 134 -16.37 6.64 5.11
N LYS A 135 -16.20 5.67 6.02
CA LYS A 135 -15.19 5.70 7.08
C LYS A 135 -13.89 5.09 6.51
N PRO A 136 -12.75 5.81 6.58
CA PRO A 136 -11.49 5.27 6.09
C PRO A 136 -11.02 4.10 6.98
N PHE A 137 -10.72 2.97 6.34
CA PHE A 137 -10.39 1.71 7.01
C PHE A 137 -9.17 1.84 7.92
N TYR A 138 -8.19 2.66 7.55
CA TYR A 138 -6.96 2.84 8.32
C TYR A 138 -7.20 3.44 9.71
N LYS A 139 -8.39 3.99 10.00
CA LYS A 139 -8.73 4.44 11.36
C LYS A 139 -8.91 3.28 12.35
N SER A 140 -9.14 2.07 11.87
CA SER A 140 -9.16 0.87 12.73
C SER A 140 -7.76 0.36 13.07
N PHE A 141 -6.73 0.89 12.41
CA PHE A 141 -5.35 0.46 12.63
C PHE A 141 -4.92 0.74 14.05
N MET A 142 -4.14 -0.18 14.60
CA MET A 142 -3.64 -0.10 15.97
C MET A 142 -2.85 1.20 16.15
N VAL A 143 -1.95 1.50 15.22
CA VAL A 143 -1.09 2.69 15.31
C VAL A 143 -1.88 3.98 15.20
N TYR A 144 -2.92 4.01 14.37
CA TYR A 144 -3.82 5.16 14.29
C TYR A 144 -4.52 5.41 15.63
N LYS A 145 -5.02 4.35 16.28
CA LYS A 145 -5.68 4.43 17.59
C LYS A 145 -4.70 4.90 18.68
N LEU A 146 -3.50 4.31 18.74
CA LEU A 146 -2.44 4.67 19.69
C LEU A 146 -2.07 6.15 19.64
N ARG A 147 -1.99 6.73 18.44
CA ARG A 147 -1.68 8.17 18.27
C ARG A 147 -2.86 9.11 18.53
N LYS A 148 -4.08 8.57 18.67
CA LYS A 148 -5.30 9.35 18.97
C LYS A 148 -5.67 9.34 20.44
N THR A 149 -5.27 8.30 21.18
CA THR A 149 -5.29 8.32 22.64
C THR A 149 -4.25 9.34 23.11
N LYS A 150 -4.71 10.50 23.62
CA LYS A 150 -3.85 11.52 24.24
C LYS A 150 -2.98 10.88 25.33
N PRO A 151 -1.74 11.35 25.58
CA PRO A 151 -1.05 11.02 26.82
C PRO A 151 -1.92 11.48 28.00
N PRO A 152 -1.94 10.75 29.13
CA PRO A 152 -2.60 11.22 30.34
C PRO A 152 -2.05 12.58 30.76
N ASP A 153 -2.94 13.41 31.30
CA ASP A 153 -2.64 14.75 31.84
C ASP A 153 -1.43 14.68 32.80
N PRO A 154 -0.40 15.54 32.70
CA PRO A 154 0.82 15.47 33.51
C PRO A 154 0.64 15.77 35.01
N THR A 155 -0.58 15.74 35.54
CA THR A 155 -0.88 16.03 36.95
C THR A 155 -0.97 14.80 37.84
N THR A 156 -0.51 13.64 37.37
CA THR A 156 -0.30 12.45 38.20
C THR A 156 1.21 12.18 38.33
N PRO A 157 1.78 12.15 39.55
CA PRO A 157 3.20 11.86 39.74
C PRO A 157 3.56 10.52 39.11
N GLU A 158 4.47 10.59 38.16
CA GLU A 158 4.97 9.48 37.36
C GLU A 158 5.82 8.57 38.26
N GLU A 159 5.35 7.35 38.54
CA GLU A 159 6.22 6.26 38.99
C GLU A 159 7.14 5.89 37.83
N ALA A 160 8.23 6.66 37.70
CA ALA A 160 9.38 6.30 36.90
C ALA A 160 10.07 5.11 37.57
N ALA A 161 9.58 3.90 37.29
CA ALA A 161 10.29 2.67 37.60
C ALA A 161 11.37 2.44 36.53
N THR A 162 12.58 2.84 36.93
CA THR A 162 13.90 2.40 36.50
C THR A 162 13.95 0.94 36.03
N GLU A 163 14.10 0.68 34.73
CA GLU A 163 14.73 -0.55 34.20
C GLU A 163 15.50 -0.21 32.91
N LEU A 164 16.64 0.46 33.08
CA LEU A 164 17.74 0.37 32.12
C LEU A 164 18.47 -0.93 32.45
N ASP A 165 17.94 -2.05 31.95
CA ASP A 165 18.61 -3.35 32.07
C ASP A 165 18.95 -3.94 30.70
N GLN A 166 20.11 -4.57 30.67
CA GLN A 166 20.86 -5.01 29.50
C GLN A 166 19.98 -5.77 28.49
N VAL A 167 19.96 -5.30 27.24
CA VAL A 167 19.30 -6.00 26.12
C VAL A 167 20.06 -7.30 25.82
N THR A 168 19.66 -8.38 26.48
CA THR A 168 19.94 -9.74 26.02
C THR A 168 19.10 -10.01 24.78
N ALA A 169 19.65 -10.77 23.84
CA ALA A 169 18.93 -11.18 22.63
C ALA A 169 17.67 -11.96 23.04
N LEU A 170 16.52 -11.31 23.00
CA LEU A 170 15.25 -11.96 23.28
C LEU A 170 15.03 -13.11 22.30
N PRO A 171 14.52 -14.27 22.76
CA PRO A 171 14.19 -15.36 21.87
C PRO A 171 13.21 -14.87 20.79
N MET A 172 13.35 -15.44 19.60
CA MET A 172 12.45 -15.15 18.49
C MET A 172 11.05 -15.58 18.89
N VAL A 173 10.08 -14.67 18.77
CA VAL A 173 8.68 -14.97 19.07
C VAL A 173 8.14 -15.96 18.05
N GLU A 174 7.49 -17.03 18.52
CA GLU A 174 6.82 -17.98 17.63
C GLU A 174 5.57 -17.33 16.99
N TRP A 175 5.34 -17.60 15.71
CA TRP A 175 4.27 -16.98 14.93
C TRP A 175 2.87 -17.39 15.42
N ARG A 176 2.72 -18.62 15.92
CA ARG A 176 1.47 -19.29 16.31
C ARG A 176 1.68 -20.35 17.38
N ASP A 177 0.57 -20.77 17.98
CA ASP A 177 0.48 -22.02 18.74
C ASP A 177 0.85 -23.23 17.85
N PRO A 178 1.63 -24.21 18.34
CA PRO A 178 2.06 -25.36 17.56
C PRO A 178 0.92 -26.16 16.90
N VAL A 179 -0.24 -26.26 17.56
CA VAL A 179 -1.40 -27.00 17.04
C VAL A 179 -2.04 -26.25 15.89
N GLU A 180 -2.22 -24.93 16.01
CA GLU A 180 -2.70 -24.10 14.89
C GLU A 180 -1.73 -24.16 13.70
N GLU A 181 -0.43 -24.20 13.98
CA GLU A 181 0.57 -24.31 12.93
C GLU A 181 0.55 -25.66 12.22
N ASP A 182 0.36 -26.76 12.94
CA ASP A 182 0.17 -28.09 12.34
C ASP A 182 -1.05 -28.13 11.43
N ILE A 183 -2.16 -27.53 11.86
CA ILE A 183 -3.37 -27.41 11.04
C ILE A 183 -3.08 -26.62 9.77
N GLU A 184 -2.41 -25.46 9.88
CA GLU A 184 -2.09 -24.62 8.73
C GLU A 184 -1.12 -25.30 7.75
N ARG A 185 -0.11 -26.02 8.25
CA ARG A 185 0.82 -26.83 7.46
C ARG A 185 0.10 -27.96 6.71
N ASN A 186 -0.84 -28.63 7.38
CA ASN A 186 -1.63 -29.71 6.76
C ASN A 186 -2.56 -29.15 5.68
N LEU A 187 -3.27 -28.05 5.95
CA LEU A 187 -4.15 -27.39 4.98
C LEU A 187 -3.39 -26.89 3.75
N GLU A 188 -2.20 -26.31 3.95
CA GLU A 188 -1.34 -25.89 2.85
C GLU A 188 -0.88 -27.10 2.00
N SER A 189 -0.48 -28.19 2.65
CA SER A 189 -0.07 -29.43 1.98
C SER A 189 -1.21 -30.02 1.14
N VAL A 190 -2.43 -30.02 1.68
CA VAL A 190 -3.64 -30.44 0.95
C VAL A 190 -3.90 -29.53 -0.25
N SER A 191 -3.80 -28.20 -0.09
CA SER A 191 -4.00 -27.24 -1.19
C SER A 191 -3.00 -27.45 -2.32
N ARG A 192 -1.74 -27.79 -1.99
CA ARG A 192 -0.71 -28.12 -2.97
C ARG A 192 -1.06 -29.37 -3.78
N ILE A 193 -1.54 -30.43 -3.13
CA ILE A 193 -1.80 -31.74 -3.77
C ILE A 193 -3.05 -31.68 -4.65
N THR A 194 -4.11 -31.10 -4.11
CA THR A 194 -5.43 -31.10 -4.76
C THR A 194 -5.51 -30.11 -5.92
N GLY A 195 -4.61 -29.12 -5.96
CA GLY A 195 -4.70 -28.00 -6.90
C GLY A 195 -6.00 -27.18 -6.74
N THR A 196 -6.85 -27.52 -5.77
CA THR A 196 -8.15 -26.92 -5.61
C THR A 196 -8.00 -25.63 -4.83
N ALA A 197 -8.37 -24.53 -5.48
CA ALA A 197 -9.05 -23.47 -4.78
C ALA A 197 -10.48 -23.43 -5.31
N ASN A 198 -11.45 -23.36 -4.39
CA ASN A 198 -12.84 -23.13 -4.77
C ASN A 198 -12.90 -21.80 -5.56
N ASN A 199 -13.59 -21.80 -6.70
CA ASN A 199 -13.81 -20.64 -7.58
C ASN A 199 -12.59 -20.12 -8.39
N GLY A 200 -11.61 -20.96 -8.71
CA GLY A 200 -10.53 -20.59 -9.64
C GLY A 200 -9.43 -19.70 -9.06
N SER A 201 -9.32 -19.63 -7.72
CA SER A 201 -8.17 -19.02 -7.05
C SER A 201 -6.92 -19.91 -7.12
N ILE A 202 -5.75 -19.31 -6.87
CA ILE A 202 -4.48 -20.04 -6.74
C ILE A 202 -4.16 -20.30 -5.25
N PRO A 203 -3.39 -21.35 -4.91
CA PRO A 203 -2.93 -21.54 -3.54
C PRO A 203 -2.13 -20.34 -3.02
N ALA A 204 -2.28 -19.98 -1.74
CA ALA A 204 -1.46 -18.93 -1.11
C ALA A 204 0.05 -19.23 -1.17
N LEU A 205 0.41 -20.50 -1.31
CA LEU A 205 1.77 -20.95 -1.59
C LEU A 205 2.35 -20.30 -2.86
N GLN A 206 1.58 -20.15 -3.94
CA GLN A 206 2.06 -19.50 -5.16
C GLN A 206 2.36 -18.01 -4.93
N ILE A 207 1.65 -17.36 -4.00
CA ILE A 207 1.97 -16.00 -3.58
C ILE A 207 3.31 -15.97 -2.85
N HIS A 208 3.57 -16.91 -1.93
CA HIS A 208 4.88 -17.04 -1.28
C HIS A 208 6.02 -17.26 -2.28
N GLU A 209 5.81 -18.16 -3.25
CA GLU A 209 6.79 -18.40 -4.32
C GLU A 209 7.05 -17.12 -5.11
N ALA A 210 5.99 -16.40 -5.52
CA ALA A 210 6.10 -15.11 -6.22
C ALA A 210 6.77 -14.00 -5.39
N PHE A 211 6.70 -14.04 -4.05
CA PHE A 211 7.45 -13.11 -3.20
C PHE A 211 8.94 -13.46 -3.14
N THR A 212 9.27 -14.75 -3.15
CA THR A 212 10.63 -15.25 -2.91
C THR A 212 11.46 -15.49 -4.17
N VAL A 213 10.90 -15.27 -5.37
CA VAL A 213 11.68 -15.17 -6.60
C VAL A 213 12.58 -13.93 -6.61
N ASP A 214 13.66 -14.01 -7.37
CA ASP A 214 14.46 -12.83 -7.68
C ASP A 214 13.89 -12.11 -8.91
N HIS A 215 13.16 -11.02 -8.66
CA HIS A 215 12.54 -10.22 -9.73
C HIS A 215 13.54 -9.64 -10.74
N HIS A 216 14.80 -9.44 -10.33
CA HIS A 216 15.86 -8.93 -11.21
C HIS A 216 16.39 -9.99 -12.18
N SER A 217 16.15 -11.26 -11.88
CA SER A 217 16.59 -12.42 -12.66
C SER A 217 15.43 -13.11 -13.39
N LEU A 218 14.27 -12.44 -13.51
CA LEU A 218 13.13 -12.97 -14.27
C LEU A 218 13.46 -13.09 -15.77
N PRO A 219 12.78 -13.98 -16.51
CA PRO A 219 12.89 -14.05 -17.97
C PRO A 219 12.66 -12.68 -18.63
N GLU A 220 13.37 -12.42 -19.74
CA GLU A 220 13.36 -11.12 -20.42
C GLU A 220 11.93 -10.65 -20.80
N GLU A 221 11.06 -11.57 -21.20
CA GLU A 221 9.66 -11.28 -21.51
C GLU A 221 8.91 -10.70 -20.31
N ARG A 222 9.07 -11.31 -19.12
CA ARG A 222 8.46 -10.83 -17.88
C ARG A 222 9.05 -9.49 -17.44
N GLN A 223 10.36 -9.29 -17.59
CA GLN A 223 11.00 -8.01 -17.29
C GLN A 223 10.49 -6.89 -18.22
N LYS A 224 10.37 -7.16 -19.52
CA LYS A 224 9.80 -6.22 -20.50
C LYS A 224 8.35 -5.89 -20.16
N TYR A 225 7.55 -6.90 -19.82
CA TYR A 225 6.14 -6.69 -19.45
C TYR A 225 6.00 -5.87 -18.16
N LEU A 226 6.78 -6.17 -17.12
CA LEU A 226 6.85 -5.36 -15.89
C LEU A 226 7.17 -3.89 -16.18
N LYS A 227 8.21 -3.66 -16.99
CA LYS A 227 8.61 -2.30 -17.39
C LYS A 227 7.53 -1.59 -18.19
N GLN A 228 6.85 -2.29 -19.10
CA GLN A 228 5.76 -1.73 -19.90
C GLN A 228 4.58 -1.35 -19.01
N LEU A 229 4.14 -2.24 -18.13
CA LEU A 229 3.02 -2.00 -17.21
C LEU A 229 3.31 -0.83 -16.27
N ARG A 230 4.55 -0.74 -15.75
CA ARG A 230 5.00 0.41 -14.97
C ARG A 230 4.91 1.73 -15.73
N ASN A 231 5.37 1.74 -16.98
CA ASN A 231 5.34 2.93 -17.83
C ASN A 231 3.90 3.32 -18.18
N ASP A 232 3.05 2.35 -18.52
CA ASP A 232 1.63 2.57 -18.80
C ASP A 232 0.92 3.19 -17.59
N ILE A 233 1.15 2.66 -16.38
CA ILE A 233 0.54 3.19 -15.15
C ILE A 233 0.98 4.64 -14.86
N ASN A 234 2.18 5.04 -15.27
CA ASN A 234 2.63 6.43 -15.17
C ASN A 234 2.04 7.31 -16.28
N GLN A 235 1.88 6.78 -17.49
CA GLN A 235 1.46 7.55 -18.67
C GLN A 235 -0.05 7.65 -18.85
N GLN A 236 -0.84 6.70 -18.33
CA GLN A 236 -2.27 6.62 -18.55
C GLN A 236 -2.99 6.37 -17.24
N ARG A 237 -4.13 7.03 -17.04
CA ARG A 237 -4.95 6.83 -15.84
C ARG A 237 -5.56 5.43 -15.79
N ASP A 238 -6.13 4.99 -16.90
CA ASP A 238 -6.87 3.72 -17.00
C ASP A 238 -5.94 2.49 -16.98
N ALA A 239 -4.64 2.69 -17.23
CA ALA A 239 -3.65 1.62 -17.09
C ALA A 239 -3.53 1.12 -15.64
N PHE A 240 -3.99 1.91 -14.66
CA PHE A 240 -4.09 1.44 -13.28
C PHE A 240 -5.04 0.25 -13.13
N ASP A 241 -6.08 0.15 -13.96
CA ASP A 241 -7.04 -0.96 -13.93
C ASP A 241 -6.43 -2.28 -14.42
N LYS A 242 -5.29 -2.23 -15.13
CA LYS A 242 -4.53 -3.43 -15.53
C LYS A 242 -4.11 -4.26 -14.31
N ILE A 243 -3.88 -3.63 -13.15
CA ILE A 243 -3.59 -4.34 -11.90
C ILE A 243 -4.76 -5.25 -11.49
N ASN A 244 -6.00 -4.82 -11.71
CA ASN A 244 -7.18 -5.58 -11.27
C ASN A 244 -7.40 -6.86 -12.09
N VAL A 245 -6.85 -6.91 -13.31
CA VAL A 245 -6.97 -8.05 -14.22
C VAL A 245 -5.69 -8.88 -14.32
N GLU A 246 -4.57 -8.42 -13.76
CA GLU A 246 -3.30 -9.17 -13.78
C GLU A 246 -3.42 -10.49 -13.00
N GLU A 247 -3.06 -11.60 -13.64
CA GLU A 247 -3.22 -12.96 -13.10
C GLU A 247 -1.89 -13.57 -12.64
N ASP A 248 -0.74 -13.08 -13.12
CA ASP A 248 0.56 -13.59 -12.70
C ASP A 248 0.97 -12.93 -11.36
N PRO A 249 0.99 -13.68 -10.24
CA PRO A 249 1.40 -13.12 -8.96
C PRO A 249 2.85 -12.62 -8.97
N THR A 250 3.71 -13.16 -9.83
CA THR A 250 5.12 -12.74 -9.97
C THR A 250 5.22 -11.32 -10.52
N ILE A 251 4.31 -10.94 -11.43
CA ILE A 251 4.25 -9.58 -11.99
C ILE A 251 3.75 -8.61 -10.91
N LEU A 252 2.73 -8.99 -10.15
CA LEU A 252 2.20 -8.16 -9.06
C LEU A 252 3.22 -7.94 -7.93
N THR A 253 3.93 -8.98 -7.49
CA THR A 253 5.01 -8.83 -6.50
C THR A 253 6.20 -8.05 -7.08
N GLY A 254 6.49 -8.22 -8.37
CA GLY A 254 7.51 -7.42 -9.07
C GLY A 254 7.19 -5.94 -9.07
N LEU A 255 5.94 -5.55 -9.36
CA LEU A 255 5.50 -4.16 -9.24
C LEU A 255 5.57 -3.64 -7.80
N LEU A 256 5.19 -4.47 -6.82
CA LEU A 256 5.24 -4.08 -5.41
C LEU A 256 6.68 -3.74 -4.99
N PHE A 257 7.64 -4.59 -5.37
CA PHE A 257 9.04 -4.37 -5.06
C PHE A 257 9.69 -3.26 -5.89
N GLU A 258 9.36 -3.12 -7.18
CA GLU A 258 9.76 -1.95 -7.98
C GLU A 258 9.31 -0.64 -7.34
N TRP A 259 8.12 -0.61 -6.72
CA TRP A 259 7.63 0.57 -6.03
C TRP A 259 8.39 0.84 -4.73
N LEU A 260 8.52 -0.16 -3.85
CA LEU A 260 9.21 -0.03 -2.56
C LEU A 260 10.71 0.27 -2.72
N GLU A 261 11.38 -0.45 -3.61
CA GLU A 261 12.82 -0.33 -3.89
C GLU A 261 13.15 0.84 -4.83
N GLY A 262 12.13 1.43 -5.45
CA GLY A 262 12.23 2.64 -6.27
C GLY A 262 12.12 3.93 -5.46
N LEU A 263 11.81 3.84 -4.17
CA LEU A 263 11.84 5.00 -3.27
C LEU A 263 13.25 5.59 -3.20
N LYS A 264 13.36 6.92 -3.11
CA LYS A 264 14.64 7.63 -3.02
C LYS A 264 15.40 7.28 -1.73
N GLN A 265 14.67 7.02 -0.65
CA GLN A 265 15.18 6.62 0.65
C GLN A 265 14.35 5.43 1.16
N PRO A 266 14.91 4.56 2.01
CA PRO A 266 14.17 3.45 2.58
C PRO A 266 13.02 3.95 3.47
N VAL A 267 12.03 3.08 3.68
CA VAL A 267 10.93 3.30 4.63
C VAL A 267 11.43 3.16 6.08
N LEU A 268 12.42 2.30 6.28
CA LEU A 268 13.11 2.13 7.56
C LEU A 268 14.59 2.48 7.35
N ASP A 269 14.99 3.66 7.80
CA ASP A 269 16.37 4.12 7.71
C ASP A 269 17.26 3.54 8.85
N ARG A 270 18.50 4.04 8.97
CA ARG A 270 19.45 3.50 9.94
C ARG A 270 19.07 3.85 11.37
N GLU A 271 18.50 5.03 11.55
CA GLU A 271 18.01 5.56 12.81
C GLU A 271 16.80 4.73 13.27
N ASP A 272 15.83 4.48 12.40
CA ASP A 272 14.67 3.62 12.65
C ASP A 272 15.09 2.18 13.03
N LEU A 273 16.05 1.61 12.29
CA LEU A 273 16.59 0.29 12.60
C LEU A 273 17.26 0.25 13.97
N SER A 274 17.99 1.30 14.35
CA SER A 274 18.62 1.40 15.66
C SER A 274 17.58 1.50 16.78
N LEU A 275 16.50 2.26 16.54
CA LEU A 275 15.37 2.38 17.48
C LEU A 275 14.66 1.04 17.67
N ILE A 276 14.38 0.31 16.59
CA ILE A 276 13.73 -1.01 16.65
C ILE A 276 14.63 -2.01 17.38
N VAL A 277 15.93 -2.07 17.06
CA VAL A 277 16.88 -2.98 17.73
C VAL A 277 16.98 -2.68 19.23
N GLY A 278 16.95 -1.40 19.63
CA GLY A 278 17.04 -1.01 21.04
C GLY A 278 15.75 -1.23 21.85
N ARG A 279 14.59 -1.39 21.20
CA ARG A 279 13.26 -1.42 21.85
C ARG A 279 12.32 -2.52 21.35
N ALA A 280 12.84 -3.56 20.70
CA ALA A 280 12.04 -4.57 19.99
C ALA A 280 10.93 -5.25 20.83
N TYR A 281 11.04 -5.23 22.16
CA TYR A 281 10.04 -5.78 23.08
C TYR A 281 8.80 -4.90 23.26
N ASN A 282 8.91 -3.58 23.08
CA ASN A 282 7.82 -2.63 23.27
C ASN A 282 7.32 -2.12 21.91
N VAL A 283 6.37 -2.86 21.33
CA VAL A 283 5.78 -2.57 20.02
C VAL A 283 5.16 -1.18 19.97
N GLU A 284 4.45 -0.77 21.02
CA GLU A 284 3.77 0.53 21.06
C GLU A 284 4.78 1.68 21.05
N SER A 285 5.84 1.60 21.86
CA SER A 285 6.90 2.61 21.90
C SER A 285 7.61 2.73 20.54
N CYS A 286 7.96 1.61 19.91
CA CYS A 286 8.53 1.61 18.56
C CYS A 286 7.57 2.22 17.53
N ALA A 287 6.29 1.83 17.57
CA ALA A 287 5.27 2.34 16.66
C ALA A 287 5.03 3.85 16.79
N LEU A 288 5.14 4.40 18.00
CA LEU A 288 5.04 5.84 18.26
C LEU A 288 6.30 6.61 17.86
N ALA A 289 7.47 5.97 17.85
CA ALA A 289 8.74 6.60 17.48
C ALA A 289 8.92 6.78 15.96
N LEU A 290 8.39 5.84 15.15
CA LEU A 290 8.46 5.90 13.69
C LEU A 290 7.59 7.03 13.13
N THR A 291 7.78 7.45 11.87
CA THR A 291 6.87 8.42 11.25
C THR A 291 5.49 7.80 11.00
N MET A 292 4.45 8.62 10.85
CA MET A 292 3.09 8.12 10.62
C MET A 292 3.00 7.37 9.28
N GLU A 293 3.63 7.94 8.26
CA GLU A 293 3.64 7.40 6.90
C GLU A 293 4.28 6.01 6.86
N ASP A 294 5.41 5.83 7.53
CA ASP A 294 6.18 4.58 7.52
C ASP A 294 5.46 3.47 8.28
N ILE A 295 5.03 3.75 9.52
CA ILE A 295 4.41 2.73 10.37
C ILE A 295 3.02 2.30 9.88
N MET A 296 2.26 3.20 9.22
CA MET A 296 0.98 2.84 8.61
C MET A 296 1.19 1.88 7.44
N LEU A 297 2.20 2.13 6.60
CA LEU A 297 2.58 1.24 5.52
C LEU A 297 3.03 -0.13 6.06
N ILE A 298 3.87 -0.15 7.10
CA ILE A 298 4.32 -1.38 7.75
C ILE A 298 3.12 -2.15 8.31
N GLU A 299 2.24 -1.51 9.08
CA GLU A 299 1.05 -2.16 9.64
C GLU A 299 0.17 -2.76 8.54
N TYR A 300 -0.05 -2.05 7.43
CA TYR A 300 -0.82 -2.57 6.29
C TYR A 300 -0.16 -3.83 5.69
N LEU A 301 1.15 -3.80 5.46
CA LEU A 301 1.89 -4.94 4.91
C LEU A 301 1.85 -6.15 5.85
N LEU A 302 1.97 -5.95 7.16
CA LEU A 302 1.84 -7.03 8.14
C LEU A 302 0.42 -7.62 8.14
N ARG A 303 -0.63 -6.78 8.05
CA ARG A 303 -2.03 -7.22 7.90
C ARG A 303 -2.28 -7.97 6.59
N PHE A 304 -1.57 -7.63 5.52
CA PHE A 304 -1.58 -8.41 4.29
C PHE A 304 -0.99 -9.81 4.50
N VAL A 305 0.17 -9.92 5.15
CA VAL A 305 0.82 -11.23 5.39
C VAL A 305 -0.03 -12.12 6.32
N THR A 306 -0.72 -11.56 7.32
CA THR A 306 -1.58 -12.35 8.22
C THR A 306 -2.83 -12.92 7.54
N ARG A 307 -3.24 -12.35 6.39
CA ARG A 307 -4.37 -12.79 5.57
C ARG A 307 -4.04 -13.95 4.64
N LEU A 308 -2.77 -14.17 4.31
CA LEU A 308 -2.35 -15.28 3.46
C LEU A 308 -2.57 -16.61 4.19
N ARG A 309 -3.68 -17.29 3.90
CA ARG A 309 -4.05 -18.57 4.51
C ARG A 309 -4.74 -19.48 3.50
N PRO A 310 -4.50 -20.81 3.53
CA PRO A 310 -3.54 -21.50 4.40
C PRO A 310 -2.09 -21.26 3.94
N LEU A 311 -1.21 -20.85 4.85
CA LEU A 311 0.23 -20.68 4.57
C LEU A 311 1.06 -20.86 5.85
N ALA A 312 2.05 -21.77 5.81
CA ALA A 312 2.90 -22.09 6.95
C ALA A 312 3.69 -20.88 7.49
N ALA A 313 3.98 -20.89 8.79
CA ALA A 313 4.61 -19.76 9.48
C ALA A 313 5.98 -19.40 8.91
N ASN A 314 6.83 -20.41 8.62
CA ASN A 314 8.15 -20.18 8.01
C ASN A 314 8.05 -19.45 6.67
N LYS A 315 7.03 -19.74 5.86
CA LYS A 315 6.77 -19.06 4.58
C LYS A 315 6.29 -17.62 4.77
N LYS A 316 5.49 -17.36 5.81
CA LYS A 316 5.14 -15.98 6.19
C LYS A 316 6.39 -15.20 6.63
N VAL A 317 7.29 -15.82 7.37
CA VAL A 317 8.58 -15.22 7.76
C VAL A 317 9.46 -14.93 6.55
N ASP A 318 9.49 -15.80 5.54
CA ASP A 318 10.19 -15.51 4.27
C ASP A 318 9.65 -14.25 3.59
N ILE A 319 8.32 -14.10 3.54
CA ILE A 319 7.66 -12.90 2.99
C ILE A 319 8.05 -11.67 3.80
N LEU A 320 8.05 -11.75 5.14
CA LEU A 320 8.47 -10.64 5.99
C LEU A 320 9.94 -10.26 5.75
N LYS A 321 10.84 -11.23 5.62
CA LYS A 321 12.25 -10.98 5.32
C LYS A 321 12.44 -10.31 3.95
N ARG A 322 11.69 -10.76 2.94
CA ARG A 322 11.72 -10.14 1.61
C ARG A 322 11.16 -8.71 1.63
N LEU A 323 10.08 -8.45 2.35
CA LEU A 323 9.53 -7.11 2.55
C LEU A 323 10.53 -6.22 3.31
N LEU A 324 11.15 -6.74 4.37
CA LEU A 324 12.17 -6.04 5.15
C LEU A 324 13.34 -5.59 4.27
N ALA A 325 13.80 -6.45 3.36
CA ALA A 325 14.84 -6.12 2.38
C ALA A 325 14.48 -4.85 1.57
N SER A 326 13.25 -4.79 1.04
CA SER A 326 12.78 -3.63 0.27
C SER A 326 12.49 -2.41 1.15
N LEU A 327 11.98 -2.59 2.37
CA LEU A 327 11.71 -1.48 3.29
C LEU A 327 12.99 -0.80 3.79
N THR A 328 14.11 -1.52 3.84
CA THR A 328 15.41 -1.04 4.34
C THR A 328 16.43 -0.74 3.23
N HIS A 329 16.07 -0.96 1.96
CA HIS A 329 16.97 -0.92 0.79
C HIS A 329 18.27 -1.72 1.01
N GLN A 330 18.12 -2.90 1.59
CA GLN A 330 19.21 -3.82 1.90
C GLN A 330 18.87 -5.22 1.40
N THR A 331 19.88 -6.09 1.28
CA THR A 331 19.67 -7.50 0.94
C THR A 331 19.53 -8.35 2.20
N VAL A 332 18.62 -9.32 2.17
CA VAL A 332 18.32 -10.23 3.29
C VAL A 332 18.37 -11.68 2.78
N SER A 333 18.86 -12.59 3.62
CA SER A 333 18.85 -14.03 3.30
C SER A 333 17.45 -14.63 3.44
N VAL A 334 16.89 -15.08 2.33
CA VAL A 334 15.59 -15.74 2.22
C VAL A 334 15.81 -17.06 1.48
N ASN A 335 15.44 -18.19 2.09
CA ASN A 335 15.68 -19.53 1.52
C ASN A 335 17.11 -19.77 1.01
N GLY A 336 18.10 -19.30 1.77
CA GLY A 336 19.52 -19.45 1.45
C GLY A 336 20.04 -18.52 0.35
N ARG A 337 19.21 -17.60 -0.17
CA ARG A 337 19.59 -16.62 -1.20
C ARG A 337 19.47 -15.20 -0.65
N CYS A 338 20.40 -14.31 -0.99
CA CYS A 338 20.30 -12.90 -0.65
C CYS A 338 19.42 -12.17 -1.67
N LEU A 339 18.27 -11.65 -1.23
CA LEU A 339 17.31 -10.93 -2.06
C LEU A 339 17.06 -9.51 -1.52
N PRO A 340 16.76 -8.53 -2.40
CA PRO A 340 16.84 -8.62 -3.86
C PRO A 340 18.30 -8.72 -4.35
N THR A 341 18.55 -9.26 -5.55
CA THR A 341 19.89 -9.30 -6.13
C THR A 341 20.24 -7.94 -6.78
N ARG A 342 20.40 -6.92 -5.93
CA ARG A 342 20.77 -5.55 -6.30
C ARG A 342 22.17 -5.19 -5.84
N LYS A 343 22.99 -4.67 -6.76
CA LYS A 343 24.41 -4.32 -6.48
C LYS A 343 24.55 -3.11 -5.56
N ASP A 344 23.57 -2.23 -5.56
CA ASP A 344 23.55 -1.01 -4.75
C ASP A 344 23.04 -1.23 -3.32
N PHE A 345 22.48 -2.41 -3.02
CA PHE A 345 21.95 -2.75 -1.70
C PHE A 345 23.01 -3.49 -0.87
N GLN A 346 23.32 -2.94 0.30
CA GLN A 346 24.20 -3.61 1.26
C GLN A 346 23.45 -4.75 1.95
N ARG A 347 24.17 -5.76 2.43
CA ARG A 347 23.56 -6.86 3.20
C ARG A 347 23.19 -6.38 4.60
N LEU A 348 21.94 -6.60 5.00
CA LEU A 348 21.48 -6.38 6.36
C LEU A 348 22.15 -7.40 7.29
N ARG A 349 22.71 -6.93 8.41
CA ARG A 349 23.36 -7.81 9.39
C ARG A 349 22.35 -8.78 9.98
N ASP A 350 22.73 -10.04 10.14
CA ASP A 350 21.82 -11.11 10.58
C ASP A 350 21.19 -10.80 11.96
N GLY A 351 21.96 -10.23 12.90
CA GLY A 351 21.44 -9.80 14.21
C GLY A 351 20.37 -8.71 14.11
N THR A 352 20.60 -7.68 13.29
CA THR A 352 19.61 -6.61 13.03
C THR A 352 18.37 -7.18 12.33
N CYS A 353 18.57 -8.02 11.32
CA CYS A 353 17.47 -8.70 10.62
C CYS A 353 16.59 -9.47 11.61
N SER A 354 17.18 -10.27 12.49
CA SER A 354 16.45 -11.04 13.50
C SER A 354 15.64 -10.15 14.45
N GLN A 355 16.21 -9.04 14.93
CA GLN A 355 15.50 -8.13 15.83
C GLN A 355 14.33 -7.43 15.14
N VAL A 356 14.50 -6.98 13.89
CA VAL A 356 13.42 -6.32 13.15
C VAL A 356 12.31 -7.31 12.78
N ILE A 357 12.65 -8.54 12.41
CA ILE A 357 11.67 -9.60 12.22
C ILE A 357 10.93 -9.88 13.53
N ASN A 358 11.64 -9.98 14.67
CA ASN A 358 11.01 -10.19 15.98
C ASN A 358 10.02 -9.05 16.32
N PHE A 359 10.39 -7.80 16.03
CA PHE A 359 9.49 -6.65 16.16
C PHE A 359 8.24 -6.79 15.27
N MET A 360 8.39 -7.15 13.99
CA MET A 360 7.26 -7.37 13.08
C MET A 360 6.34 -8.51 13.57
N LEU A 361 6.91 -9.59 14.11
CA LEU A 361 6.14 -10.71 14.68
C LEU A 361 5.34 -10.29 15.92
N ARG A 362 5.96 -9.55 16.84
CA ARG A 362 5.28 -9.00 18.02
C ARG A 362 4.17 -8.04 17.61
N MET A 363 4.42 -7.19 16.61
CA MET A 363 3.40 -6.32 16.05
C MET A 363 2.24 -7.13 15.49
N ILE A 364 2.51 -8.21 14.74
CA ILE A 364 1.47 -9.13 14.25
C ILE A 364 0.63 -9.73 15.38
N MET A 365 1.23 -10.11 16.51
CA MET A 365 0.48 -10.60 17.67
C MET A 365 -0.48 -9.54 18.21
N GLU A 366 -0.03 -8.29 18.38
CA GLU A 366 -0.90 -7.19 18.82
C GLU A 366 -2.03 -6.91 17.83
N LEU A 367 -1.73 -6.93 16.52
CA LEU A 367 -2.73 -6.76 15.48
C LEU A 367 -3.80 -7.85 15.52
N GLN A 368 -3.43 -9.09 15.88
CA GLN A 368 -4.36 -10.21 15.99
C GLN A 368 -5.24 -10.12 17.23
N LYS A 369 -4.71 -9.67 18.38
CA LYS A 369 -5.53 -9.37 19.56
C LYS A 369 -6.60 -8.34 19.24
N ASP A 370 -6.26 -7.33 18.46
CA ASP A 370 -7.19 -6.29 18.01
C ASP A 370 -8.22 -6.78 16.99
N MET A 371 -7.92 -7.83 16.22
CA MET A 371 -8.86 -8.44 15.28
C MET A 371 -9.90 -9.35 15.96
N VAL A 372 -9.56 -9.92 17.13
CA VAL A 372 -10.44 -10.83 17.89
C VAL A 372 -11.45 -10.06 18.75
N LYS A 373 -11.15 -8.80 19.12
CA LYS A 373 -12.13 -7.93 19.78
C LYS A 373 -13.29 -7.67 18.82
N PRO A 374 -14.54 -8.06 19.14
CA PRO A 374 -15.69 -7.72 18.30
C PRO A 374 -15.70 -6.20 18.12
N GLY A 375 -15.55 -5.75 16.87
CA GLY A 375 -15.62 -4.34 16.58
C GLY A 375 -17.01 -3.83 16.95
N ARG A 376 -17.10 -2.73 17.70
CA ARG A 376 -18.37 -1.97 17.82
C ARG A 376 -18.96 -1.61 16.45
N ASP A 377 -18.15 -1.61 15.39
CA ASP A 377 -18.57 -1.34 14.02
C ASP A 377 -19.49 -2.44 13.43
N ASP A 378 -19.57 -3.66 14.00
CA ASP A 378 -20.57 -4.67 13.59
C ASP A 378 -21.98 -4.36 14.12
N ALA A 379 -22.11 -3.46 15.11
CA ALA A 379 -23.41 -2.99 15.61
C ALA A 379 -24.08 -1.95 14.68
N ASP A 380 -23.32 -1.37 13.74
CA ASP A 380 -23.83 -0.38 12.78
C ASP A 380 -24.36 -1.04 11.48
N VAL A 381 -24.33 -2.37 11.38
CA VAL A 381 -25.03 -3.09 10.32
C VAL A 381 -26.50 -3.17 10.70
N VAL A 382 -27.28 -2.16 10.28
CA VAL A 382 -28.74 -2.27 10.22
C VAL A 382 -29.07 -3.37 9.21
N VAL A 383 -29.17 -4.61 9.68
CA VAL A 383 -29.81 -5.68 8.94
C VAL A 383 -31.25 -5.22 8.71
N PRO A 384 -31.75 -5.12 7.46
CA PRO A 384 -33.16 -4.84 7.24
C PRO A 384 -33.92 -6.00 7.89
N GLN A 385 -34.57 -5.73 9.02
CA GLN A 385 -35.53 -6.67 9.56
C GLN A 385 -36.56 -6.91 8.48
N ARG A 386 -36.79 -8.19 8.16
CA ARG A 386 -37.84 -8.65 7.26
C ARG A 386 -39.12 -7.85 7.52
N PRO A 387 -39.88 -7.46 6.49
CA PRO A 387 -41.02 -6.58 6.68
C PRO A 387 -41.99 -7.21 7.66
N GLN A 388 -42.10 -6.62 8.86
CA GLN A 388 -43.19 -6.91 9.78
C GLN A 388 -44.48 -6.61 9.02
N ARG A 389 -45.34 -7.63 8.89
CA ARG A 389 -46.70 -7.48 8.36
C ARG A 389 -47.38 -6.34 9.11
N PHE A 390 -47.62 -5.23 8.41
CA PHE A 390 -48.45 -4.14 8.90
C PHE A 390 -49.84 -4.70 9.21
N ARG A 391 -50.20 -4.78 10.49
CA ARG A 391 -51.59 -4.98 10.92
C ARG A 391 -52.31 -3.65 10.77
N ILE A 392 -53.11 -3.54 9.71
CA ILE A 392 -54.10 -2.48 9.53
C ILE A 392 -55.10 -2.60 10.69
N LYS A 393 -55.15 -1.61 11.57
CA LYS A 393 -56.27 -1.43 12.51
C LYS A 393 -57.31 -0.56 11.81
N ALA A 394 -58.50 -1.12 11.64
CA ALA A 394 -59.67 -0.42 11.14
C ALA A 394 -59.99 0.78 12.04
N TRP A 395 -60.24 1.92 11.42
CA TRP A 395 -60.73 3.13 12.06
C TRP A 395 -62.19 2.91 12.48
N LYS A 396 -62.54 3.33 13.69
CA LYS A 396 -63.91 3.53 14.16
C LYS A 396 -64.07 4.99 14.53
#